data_AF-A0A535QFR1-F1
#
_entry.id   AF-A0A535QFR1-F1
#
_cell.length_a   1.000
_cell.length_b   1.000
_cell.length_c   1.000
_cell.angle_alpha   90.00
_cell.angle_beta   90.00
_cell.angle_gamma   90.00
#
_symmetry.space_group_name_H-M   'P 1'
#
loop_
_entity.id
_entity.type
_entity.pdbx_description
1 polymer ?
#
loop_
_entity_poly.entity_id
_entity_poly.type
_entity_poly.pdbx_seq_one_letter_code
_entity_poly.pdbx_strand_id
1 'polypeptide(L)'
;MDTTARAIFEIGFVLLLAAVLGWLARRAGLPAVIGYLATGLIVSPFTPGYVADRQQLQLFADLGVILLLFEVGIELDPLKLGRNRGRLFALSWSSTSREAAAARRTRQPMRCCSGGAYCRTSWG
;
A
#
# COMPACT_ATOMS: atom_id res chain seq x y z
N MET A 1 -24.62 7.04 -37.60
CA MET A 1 -24.00 7.91 -36.57
C MET A 1 -24.19 7.29 -35.18
N ASP A 2 -24.04 5.96 -35.10
CA ASP A 2 -24.68 5.15 -34.06
C ASP A 2 -23.61 4.45 -33.19
N THR A 3 -22.38 4.33 -33.73
CA THR A 3 -21.19 3.82 -33.05
C THR A 3 -20.56 4.85 -32.11
N THR A 4 -20.58 6.13 -32.46
CA THR A 4 -20.04 7.21 -31.61
C THR A 4 -20.88 7.42 -30.35
N ALA A 5 -22.21 7.33 -30.46
CA ALA A 5 -23.11 7.44 -29.30
C ALA A 5 -22.80 6.36 -28.24
N ARG A 6 -22.60 5.10 -28.67
CA ARG A 6 -22.21 4.00 -27.76
C ARG A 6 -20.87 4.25 -27.09
N ALA A 7 -19.86 4.69 -27.84
CA ALA A 7 -18.54 4.98 -27.28
C ALA A 7 -18.61 6.08 -26.19
N ILE A 8 -19.44 7.11 -26.39
CA ILE A 8 -19.62 8.20 -25.41
C ILE A 8 -20.28 7.70 -24.12
N PHE A 9 -21.26 6.80 -24.22
CA PHE A 9 -21.89 6.22 -23.03
C PHE A 9 -20.93 5.32 -22.26
N GLU A 10 -20.11 4.51 -22.94
CA GLU A 10 -19.09 3.65 -22.32
C GLU A 10 -18.05 4.45 -21.54
N ILE A 11 -17.42 5.44 -22.19
CA ILE A 11 -16.44 6.31 -21.50
C ILE A 11 -17.11 7.11 -20.37
N GLY A 12 -18.35 7.56 -20.58
CA GLY A 12 -19.14 8.25 -19.57
C GLY A 12 -19.36 7.38 -18.33
N PHE A 13 -19.75 6.12 -18.52
CA PHE A 13 -19.94 5.16 -17.44
C PHE A 13 -18.64 4.89 -16.67
N VAL A 14 -17.52 4.66 -17.38
CA VAL A 14 -16.21 4.43 -16.76
C VAL A 14 -15.72 5.65 -15.97
N LEU A 15 -15.89 6.87 -16.51
CA LEU A 15 -15.55 8.12 -15.82
C LEU A 15 -16.40 8.33 -14.57
N LEU A 16 -17.70 8.00 -14.64
CA LEU A 16 -18.61 8.08 -13.50
C LEU A 16 -18.20 7.09 -12.41
N LEU A 17 -17.88 5.85 -12.79
CA LEU A 17 -17.37 4.83 -11.88
C LEU A 17 -16.04 5.25 -11.22
N ALA A 18 -15.11 5.79 -12.01
CA ALA A 18 -13.84 6.35 -11.54
C ALA A 18 -14.03 7.49 -10.53
N ALA A 19 -14.96 8.40 -10.81
CA ALA A 19 -15.26 9.53 -9.93
C ALA A 19 -15.87 9.06 -8.60
N VAL A 20 -16.81 8.10 -8.64
CA VAL A 20 -17.46 7.54 -7.44
C VAL A 20 -16.45 6.81 -6.56
N LEU A 21 -15.65 5.92 -7.14
CA LEU A 21 -14.62 5.17 -6.40
C LEU A 21 -13.53 6.10 -5.86
N GLY A 22 -13.09 7.10 -6.65
CA GLY A 22 -12.13 8.11 -6.21
C GLY A 22 -12.67 9.02 -5.10
N TRP A 23 -13.96 9.37 -5.13
CA TRP A 23 -14.61 10.11 -4.05
C TRP A 23 -14.72 9.28 -2.77
N LEU A 24 -15.08 7.99 -2.90
CA LEU A 24 -15.17 7.07 -1.77
C LEU A 24 -13.80 6.84 -1.12
N ALA A 25 -12.74 6.70 -1.92
CA ALA A 25 -11.36 6.56 -1.44
C ALA A 25 -10.90 7.79 -0.65
N ARG A 26 -11.16 8.99 -1.17
CA ARG A 26 -10.86 10.26 -0.47
C ARG A 26 -11.58 10.36 0.87
N ARG A 27 -12.84 9.92 0.93
CA ARG A 27 -13.64 9.94 2.17
C ARG A 27 -13.09 8.98 3.23
N ALA A 28 -12.47 7.89 2.81
CA ALA A 28 -11.81 6.93 3.70
C ALA A 28 -10.40 7.37 4.16
N GLY A 29 -9.90 8.52 3.70
CA GLY A 29 -8.56 9.00 4.01
C GLY A 29 -7.44 8.33 3.21
N LEU A 30 -7.80 7.63 2.11
CA LEU A 30 -6.82 7.02 1.20
C LEU A 30 -6.53 7.95 0.00
N PRO A 31 -5.33 7.84 -0.61
CA PRO A 31 -5.02 8.55 -1.85
C PRO A 31 -6.05 8.25 -2.95
N ALA A 32 -6.49 9.29 -3.66
CA ALA A 32 -7.50 9.16 -4.72
C ALA A 32 -7.07 8.19 -5.83
N VAL A 33 -5.76 8.03 -6.02
CA VAL A 33 -5.13 7.08 -6.95
C VAL A 33 -5.67 5.66 -6.76
N ILE A 34 -5.95 5.22 -5.53
CA ILE A 34 -6.48 3.88 -5.26
C ILE A 34 -7.87 3.68 -5.88
N GLY A 35 -8.72 4.71 -5.88
CA GLY A 35 -10.03 4.65 -6.52
C GLY A 35 -9.95 4.54 -8.05
N TYR A 36 -8.98 5.23 -8.67
CA TYR A 36 -8.74 5.12 -10.11
C TYR A 36 -8.18 3.74 -10.47
N LEU A 37 -7.26 3.20 -9.67
CA LEU A 37 -6.70 1.85 -9.87
C LEU A 37 -7.77 0.75 -9.74
N ALA A 38 -8.64 0.84 -8.73
CA ALA A 38 -9.75 -0.11 -8.55
C ALA A 38 -10.70 -0.09 -9.76
N THR A 39 -11.02 1.10 -10.27
CA THR A 39 -11.83 1.26 -11.49
C THR A 39 -11.16 0.57 -12.67
N GLY A 40 -9.87 0.82 -12.88
CA GLY A 40 -9.09 0.20 -13.94
C GLY A 40 -9.08 -1.32 -13.84
N LEU A 41 -8.94 -1.89 -12.64
CA LEU A 41 -8.94 -3.34 -12.43
C LEU A 41 -10.30 -3.97 -12.78
N ILE A 42 -11.41 -3.32 -12.44
CA ILE A 42 -12.77 -3.77 -12.74
C ILE A 42 -13.06 -3.67 -14.24
N VAL A 43 -12.54 -2.64 -14.91
CA VAL A 43 -12.72 -2.40 -16.36
C VAL A 43 -11.67 -3.10 -17.23
N SER A 44 -10.60 -3.64 -16.63
CA SER A 44 -9.55 -4.40 -17.33
C SER A 44 -9.90 -5.83 -17.81
N PRO A 45 -11.01 -6.53 -17.47
CA PRO A 45 -11.22 -7.91 -17.94
C PRO A 45 -11.44 -7.99 -19.47
N PHE A 46 -11.51 -6.86 -20.17
CA PHE A 46 -11.60 -6.79 -21.62
C PHE A 46 -10.25 -6.89 -22.36
N THR A 47 -9.12 -7.05 -21.65
CA THR A 47 -7.78 -7.27 -22.24
C THR A 47 -7.23 -8.70 -21.98
N PRO A 48 -7.77 -9.74 -22.64
CA PRO A 48 -7.21 -11.08 -22.60
C PRO A 48 -5.97 -11.16 -23.51
N GLY A 49 -4.79 -10.81 -23.00
CA GLY A 49 -3.53 -11.13 -23.70
C GLY A 49 -2.36 -10.15 -23.61
N TYR A 50 -2.42 -9.07 -22.84
CA TYR A 50 -1.25 -8.18 -22.66
C TYR A 50 -0.59 -8.44 -21.30
N VAL A 51 0.19 -9.53 -21.22
CA VAL A 51 1.11 -9.75 -20.10
C VAL A 51 2.29 -8.80 -20.31
N ALA A 52 2.10 -7.53 -19.95
CA ALA A 52 3.19 -6.56 -19.94
C ALA A 52 4.34 -7.15 -19.12
N ASP A 53 5.55 -7.06 -19.68
CA ASP A 53 6.75 -7.66 -19.11
C ASP A 53 6.87 -7.29 -17.63
N ARG A 54 7.08 -8.30 -16.77
CA ARG A 54 7.12 -8.15 -15.31
C ARG A 54 8.10 -7.04 -14.91
N GLN A 55 9.20 -6.90 -15.64
CA GLN A 55 10.23 -5.89 -15.37
C GLN A 55 9.71 -4.46 -15.62
N GLN A 56 8.89 -4.28 -16.64
CA GLN A 56 8.30 -2.97 -16.94
C GLN A 56 7.24 -2.60 -15.90
N LEU A 57 6.37 -3.54 -15.53
CA LEU A 57 5.38 -3.35 -14.46
C LEU A 57 6.04 -2.96 -13.13
N GLN A 58 7.17 -3.59 -12.79
CA GLN A 58 7.93 -3.29 -11.58
C GLN A 58 8.39 -1.84 -11.55
N LEU A 59 8.97 -1.34 -12.66
CA LEU A 59 9.43 0.05 -12.77
C LEU A 59 8.28 1.05 -12.64
N PHE A 60 7.12 0.78 -13.25
CA PHE A 60 5.93 1.61 -13.09
C PHE A 60 5.41 1.61 -11.64
N ALA A 61 5.44 0.46 -10.97
CA ALA A 61 5.06 0.36 -9.56
C ALA A 61 5.99 1.16 -8.64
N ASP A 62 7.31 1.07 -8.86
CA ASP A 62 8.29 1.83 -8.09
C ASP A 62 8.08 3.34 -8.24
N LEU A 63 7.87 3.83 -9.47
CA LEU A 63 7.56 5.23 -9.72
C LEU A 63 6.23 5.65 -9.07
N GLY A 64 5.20 4.80 -9.12
CA GLY A 64 3.93 5.06 -8.47
C GLY A 64 4.06 5.23 -6.96
N VAL A 65 4.82 4.36 -6.29
CA VAL A 65 5.09 4.47 -4.85
C VAL A 65 5.85 5.74 -4.51
N ILE A 66 6.83 6.14 -5.32
CA ILE A 66 7.57 7.40 -5.11
C ILE A 66 6.62 8.61 -5.20
N LEU A 67 5.71 8.64 -6.18
CA LEU A 67 4.73 9.72 -6.32
C LEU A 67 3.76 9.75 -5.12
N LEU A 68 3.29 8.60 -4.64
CA LEU A 68 2.43 8.51 -3.47
C LEU A 68 3.12 9.00 -2.19
N LEU A 69 4.37 8.60 -1.96
CA LEU A 69 5.18 9.08 -0.83
C LEU A 69 5.41 10.60 -0.90
N PHE A 70 5.59 11.13 -2.11
CA PHE A 70 5.75 12.56 -2.34
C PHE A 70 4.45 13.33 -2.05
N GLU A 71 3.31 12.84 -2.51
CA GLU A 71 1.99 13.42 -2.22
C GLU A 71 1.73 13.48 -0.69
N VAL A 72 2.02 12.39 0.02
CA VAL A 72 1.96 12.35 1.50
C VAL A 72 2.96 13.34 2.11
N GLY A 73 4.15 13.47 1.53
CA GLY A 73 5.15 14.44 1.96
C GLY A 73 4.69 15.90 1.85
N ILE A 74 3.85 16.24 0.86
CA ILE A 74 3.29 17.59 0.68
C ILE A 74 2.19 17.90 1.70
N GLU A 75 1.38 16.91 2.06
CA GLU A 75 0.31 17.06 3.07
C GLU A 75 0.90 17.22 4.49
N LEU A 76 2.10 16.67 4.73
CA LEU A 76 2.79 16.76 6.01
C LEU A 76 3.42 18.13 6.22
N ASP A 77 2.69 19.07 6.83
CA ASP A 77 3.18 20.39 7.25
C ASP A 77 4.41 20.27 8.19
N PRO A 78 5.65 20.53 7.73
CA PRO A 78 6.86 20.39 8.56
C PRO A 78 6.90 21.43 9.71
N LEU A 79 6.18 22.54 9.55
CA LEU A 79 6.10 23.64 10.50
C LEU A 79 5.14 23.37 11.67
N LYS A 80 4.05 22.60 11.44
CA LYS A 80 3.13 22.19 12.52
C LYS A 80 3.74 21.11 13.42
N LEU A 81 4.65 20.30 12.90
CA LEU A 81 5.40 19.30 13.69
C LEU A 81 6.54 19.91 14.51
N GLY A 82 7.13 21.04 14.08
CA GLY A 82 8.31 21.64 14.74
C GLY A 82 8.09 22.08 16.19
N ARG A 83 6.87 22.44 16.60
CA ARG A 83 6.56 22.98 17.93
C ARG A 83 6.51 21.88 19.02
N ASN A 84 6.11 20.65 18.67
CA ASN A 84 5.94 19.53 19.59
C ASN A 84 6.87 18.33 19.30
N ARG A 85 7.84 18.50 18.38
CA ARG A 85 8.76 17.45 17.93
C ARG A 85 9.48 16.77 19.09
N GLY A 86 9.91 17.52 20.11
CA GLY A 86 10.58 16.98 21.30
C GLY A 86 9.72 15.98 22.09
N ARG A 87 8.41 16.20 22.24
CA ARG A 87 7.50 15.29 22.97
C ARG A 87 7.07 14.10 22.13
N LEU A 88 6.86 14.27 20.82
CA LEU A 88 6.53 13.17 19.90
C LEU A 88 7.74 12.26 19.66
N PHE A 89 8.95 12.82 19.50
CA PHE A 89 10.17 12.01 19.47
C PHE A 89 10.40 11.33 20.82
N ALA A 90 10.18 11.99 21.95
CA ALA A 90 10.30 11.34 23.26
C ALA A 90 9.29 10.19 23.43
N LEU A 91 8.04 10.35 22.99
CA LEU A 91 7.02 9.30 23.08
C LEU A 91 7.27 8.16 22.08
N SER A 92 7.56 8.46 20.81
CA SER A 92 7.89 7.48 19.78
C SER A 92 9.20 6.72 20.08
N TRP A 93 10.21 7.42 20.60
CA TRP A 93 11.44 6.79 21.08
C TRP A 93 11.19 5.92 22.33
N SER A 94 10.26 6.33 23.19
CA SER A 94 9.87 5.53 24.36
C SER A 94 9.01 4.29 24.02
N SER A 95 8.31 4.28 22.88
CA SER A 95 7.60 3.08 22.38
C SER A 95 8.55 2.16 21.60
N THR A 96 9.42 2.71 20.73
CA THR A 96 10.39 1.90 19.97
C THR A 96 11.41 1.20 20.89
N SER A 97 11.78 1.83 22.01
CA SER A 97 12.66 1.20 23.01
C SER A 97 11.99 0.05 23.78
N ARG A 98 10.65 0.02 23.89
CA ARG A 98 9.91 -1.12 24.46
C ARG A 98 9.76 -2.26 23.46
N GLU A 99 9.58 -1.97 22.18
CA GLU A 99 9.57 -2.99 21.12
C GLU A 99 10.96 -3.61 20.88
N ALA A 100 12.03 -2.82 20.95
CA ALA A 100 13.41 -3.32 20.93
C ALA A 100 13.77 -4.17 22.17
N ALA A 101 13.10 -3.97 23.30
CA ALA A 101 13.20 -4.84 24.48
C ALA A 101 12.38 -6.13 24.33
N ALA A 102 11.22 -6.08 23.65
CA ALA A 102 10.38 -7.25 23.36
C ALA A 102 10.98 -8.17 22.28
N ALA A 103 11.66 -7.62 21.28
CA ALA A 103 12.36 -8.37 20.23
C ALA A 103 13.58 -9.16 20.75
N ARG A 104 14.05 -8.88 21.97
CA ARG A 104 15.08 -9.69 22.66
C ARG A 104 14.53 -10.98 23.26
N ARG A 105 13.20 -11.14 23.35
CA ARG A 105 12.55 -12.35 23.91
C ARG A 105 12.33 -13.46 22.87
N THR A 106 12.32 -13.14 21.58
CA THR A 106 12.24 -14.14 20.49
C THR A 106 13.60 -14.60 19.98
N ARG A 107 14.70 -14.00 20.48
CA ARG A 107 16.08 -14.44 20.24
C ARG A 107 16.66 -15.21 21.43
N GLN A 108 15.83 -15.98 22.12
CA GLN A 108 16.36 -17.04 22.98
C GLN A 108 16.87 -18.14 22.04
N PRO A 109 18.19 -18.33 21.90
CA PRO A 109 18.70 -19.49 21.19
C PRO A 109 18.18 -20.71 21.94
N MET A 110 17.77 -21.71 21.16
CA MET A 110 17.45 -23.06 21.59
C MET A 110 18.21 -23.40 22.87
N ARG A 111 17.50 -23.40 24.01
CA ARG A 111 17.93 -24.24 25.12
C ARG A 111 17.87 -25.65 24.56
N CYS A 112 19.03 -26.21 24.26
CA CYS A 112 19.20 -27.64 24.12
C CYS A 112 18.55 -28.29 25.33
N CYS A 113 17.38 -28.89 25.15
CA CYS A 113 16.89 -29.90 26.06
C CYS A 113 17.85 -31.09 25.93
N SER A 114 18.73 -31.25 26.90
CA SER A 114 19.47 -32.48 27.14
C SER A 114 18.48 -33.57 27.53
N GLY A 115 17.91 -34.25 26.54
CA GLY A 115 17.06 -35.41 26.80
C GLY A 115 16.21 -35.83 25.61
N GLY A 116 16.72 -36.79 24.83
CA GLY A 116 15.94 -37.86 24.20
C GLY A 116 14.87 -37.49 23.17
N ALA A 117 15.22 -37.70 21.89
CA ALA A 117 14.35 -38.08 20.77
C ALA A 117 13.23 -37.12 20.31
N TYR A 118 13.19 -36.91 18.98
CA TYR A 118 12.22 -36.15 18.17
C TYR A 118 12.51 -34.67 17.95
N CYS A 119 13.48 -34.42 17.06
CA CYS A 119 13.50 -33.22 16.23
C CYS A 119 13.45 -33.69 14.75
N ARG A 120 12.26 -33.67 14.13
CA ARG A 120 12.08 -33.93 12.70
C ARG A 120 11.34 -32.76 12.06
N THR A 121 12.03 -32.20 11.09
CA THR A 121 11.66 -31.20 10.08
C THR A 121 10.59 -31.70 9.09
N SER A 122 9.57 -30.90 8.79
CA SER A 122 8.99 -30.68 7.43
C SER A 122 7.81 -29.71 7.56
N TRP A 123 7.92 -28.46 7.14
CA TRP A 123 7.55 -27.99 5.78
C TRP A 123 6.13 -28.39 5.37
N GLY A 124 5.25 -27.40 5.41
CA GLY A 124 3.91 -27.32 4.83
C GLY A 124 3.55 -25.84 4.72
#